data_AF-A0A6C0BL77-F1
#
_entry.id   AF-A0A6C0BL77-F1
#
_cell.length_a   1.000
_cell.length_b   1.000
_cell.length_c   1.000
_cell.angle_alpha   90.00
_cell.angle_beta   90.00
_cell.angle_gamma   90.00
#
_symmetry.space_group_name_H-M   'P 1'
#
loop_
_entity.id
_entity.type
_entity.pdbx_description
1 polymer ?
#
loop_
_entity_poly.entity_id
_entity_poly.type
_entity_poly.pdbx_seq_one_letter_code
_entity_poly.pdbx_strand_id
1 'polypeptide(L)'
;MDYTFLIYIFLSLVLTSGGAYTLLMSGRIVSSILFFIGIIAIEVYFGTRWFNGTNQKSIQPSIGNWPPSVNVCPDFLSLYKTENTYYCVDTIGVAPNKEGAIQVFTATSGATPDEKYRFNLNVGTTGTDRTKVLCDEAKLKHVTWEGVWDGSTCMGGSPPIPST
;
A
#
# COMPACT_ATOMS: atom_id res chain seq x y z
N MET A 1 0.53 -25.93 6.67
CA MET A 1 -0.82 -25.94 6.08
C MET A 1 -1.64 -24.90 6.82
N ASP A 2 -2.48 -24.14 6.11
CA ASP A 2 -3.33 -23.13 6.71
C ASP A 2 -4.59 -23.81 7.30
N TYR A 3 -4.66 -23.90 8.63
CA TYR A 3 -5.80 -24.53 9.32
C TYR A 3 -7.11 -23.76 9.07
N THR A 4 -7.04 -22.45 8.84
CA THR A 4 -8.21 -21.61 8.54
C THR A 4 -8.81 -21.98 7.19
N PHE A 5 -7.96 -22.29 6.20
CA PHE A 5 -8.41 -22.77 4.89
C PHE A 5 -9.07 -24.14 4.97
N LEU A 6 -8.54 -25.06 5.80
CA LEU A 6 -9.16 -26.38 6.01
C LEU A 6 -10.52 -26.27 6.70
N ILE A 7 -10.64 -25.40 7.72
CA ILE A 7 -11.92 -25.12 8.38
C ILE A 7 -12.91 -24.50 7.39
N TYR A 8 -12.45 -23.59 6.53
CA TYR A 8 -13.28 -22.98 5.49
C TYR A 8 -13.87 -24.03 4.54
N ILE A 9 -13.02 -24.91 3.97
CA ILE A 9 -13.49 -25.99 3.08
C ILE A 9 -14.51 -26.88 3.79
N PHE A 10 -14.25 -27.25 5.05
CA PHE A 10 -15.16 -28.08 5.81
C PHE A 10 -16.52 -27.40 6.01
N LEU A 11 -16.54 -26.13 6.40
CA LEU A 11 -17.78 -25.37 6.58
C LEU A 11 -18.54 -25.21 5.25
N SER A 12 -17.84 -24.95 4.15
CA SER A 12 -18.45 -24.86 2.82
C SER A 12 -19.18 -26.14 2.42
N LEU A 13 -18.57 -27.30 2.67
CA LEU A 13 -19.24 -28.59 2.42
C LEU A 13 -20.50 -28.77 3.27
N VAL A 14 -20.43 -28.43 4.56
CA VAL A 14 -21.56 -28.56 5.49
C VAL A 14 -22.69 -27.60 5.12
N LEU A 15 -22.39 -26.34 4.80
CA LEU A 15 -23.39 -25.32 4.46
C LEU A 15 -24.08 -25.64 3.12
N THR A 16 -23.29 -25.99 2.11
CA THR A 16 -23.81 -26.31 0.77
C THR A 16 -24.67 -27.58 0.80
N SER A 17 -24.17 -28.66 1.40
CA SER A 17 -24.93 -29.94 1.47
C SER A 17 -26.11 -29.87 2.43
N GLY A 18 -25.94 -29.26 3.61
CA GLY A 18 -27.01 -29.11 4.61
C GLY A 18 -28.13 -28.18 4.14
N GLY A 19 -27.78 -27.04 3.55
CA GLY A 19 -28.76 -26.10 2.99
C GLY A 19 -29.56 -26.71 1.83
N ALA A 20 -28.88 -27.41 0.91
CA ALA A 20 -29.57 -28.12 -0.17
C ALA A 20 -30.46 -29.25 0.36
N TYR A 21 -29.98 -30.06 1.31
CA TYR A 21 -30.75 -31.17 1.89
C TYR A 21 -32.05 -30.69 2.57
N THR A 22 -31.99 -29.62 3.35
CA THR A 22 -33.20 -29.07 4.02
C THR A 22 -34.24 -28.57 3.02
N LEU A 23 -33.81 -27.95 1.91
CA LEU A 23 -34.70 -27.50 0.84
C LEU A 23 -35.29 -28.65 0.03
N LEU A 24 -34.51 -29.71 -0.21
CA LEU A 24 -34.99 -30.94 -0.86
C LEU A 24 -36.05 -31.64 0.00
N MET A 25 -35.79 -31.82 1.30
CA MET A 25 -36.75 -32.44 2.23
C MET A 25 -38.03 -31.63 2.40
N SER A 26 -37.97 -30.32 2.14
CA SER A 26 -39.15 -29.43 2.14
C SER A 26 -39.97 -29.51 0.83
N GLY A 27 -39.60 -30.38 -0.12
CA GLY A 27 -40.27 -30.52 -1.42
C GLY A 27 -40.00 -29.37 -2.40
N ARG A 28 -39.10 -28.43 -2.07
CA ARG A 28 -38.81 -27.23 -2.86
C ARG A 28 -37.60 -27.45 -3.77
N ILE A 29 -37.75 -28.35 -4.75
CA ILE A 29 -36.65 -28.80 -5.63
C ILE A 29 -36.03 -27.62 -6.40
N VAL A 30 -36.85 -26.75 -7.00
CA VAL A 30 -36.36 -25.59 -7.76
C VAL A 30 -35.55 -24.65 -6.87
N SER A 31 -36.03 -24.36 -5.66
CA SER A 31 -35.31 -23.53 -4.68
C SER A 31 -33.99 -24.17 -4.25
N SER A 32 -33.96 -25.51 -4.09
CA SER A 32 -32.74 -26.23 -3.76
C SER A 32 -31.68 -26.11 -4.86
N ILE A 33 -32.07 -26.20 -6.13
CA ILE A 33 -31.13 -26.09 -7.26
C ILE A 33 -30.56 -24.67 -7.32
N LEU A 34 -31.43 -23.65 -7.21
CA LEU A 34 -31.01 -22.24 -7.22
C LEU A 34 -30.11 -21.92 -6.02
N PHE A 35 -30.43 -22.46 -4.84
CA PHE A 35 -29.60 -22.32 -3.65
C PHE A 35 -28.22 -22.94 -3.86
N PHE A 36 -28.16 -24.16 -4.39
CA PHE A 36 -26.89 -24.88 -4.59
C PHE A 36 -25.95 -24.13 -5.55
N ILE A 37 -26.48 -23.60 -6.66
CA ILE A 37 -25.68 -22.79 -7.59
C ILE A 37 -25.24 -21.48 -6.94
N GLY A 38 -26.14 -20.80 -6.23
CA GLY A 38 -25.87 -19.51 -5.60
C GLY A 38 -24.82 -19.60 -4.49
N ILE A 39 -24.93 -20.61 -3.62
CA ILE A 39 -23.99 -20.78 -2.49
C ILE A 39 -22.58 -21.12 -2.99
N ILE A 40 -22.46 -21.98 -4.02
CA ILE A 40 -21.17 -22.28 -4.63
C ILE A 40 -20.53 -21.02 -5.21
N ALA A 41 -21.29 -20.17 -5.92
CA ALA A 41 -20.76 -18.94 -6.47
C ALA A 41 -20.24 -17.98 -5.38
N ILE A 42 -20.98 -17.86 -4.27
CA ILE A 42 -20.58 -17.06 -3.09
C ILE A 42 -19.30 -17.63 -2.46
N GLU A 43 -19.25 -18.94 -2.23
CA GLU A 43 -18.09 -19.60 -1.63
C GLU A 43 -16.84 -19.54 -2.52
N VAL A 44 -16.98 -19.59 -3.84
CA VAL A 44 -15.84 -19.38 -4.75
C VAL A 44 -15.35 -17.93 -4.71
N TYR A 45 -16.27 -16.97 -4.73
CA TYR A 45 -15.92 -15.55 -4.65
C TYR A 45 -15.19 -15.21 -3.34
N PHE A 46 -15.76 -15.59 -2.20
CA PHE A 46 -15.13 -15.33 -0.89
C PHE A 46 -13.89 -16.19 -0.66
N GLY A 47 -13.88 -17.42 -1.17
CA GLY A 47 -12.72 -18.32 -1.13
C GLY A 47 -11.51 -17.71 -1.82
N THR A 48 -11.67 -17.23 -3.06
CA THR A 48 -10.60 -16.55 -3.80
C THR A 48 -10.24 -15.19 -3.20
N ARG A 49 -11.19 -14.48 -2.60
CA ARG A 49 -10.95 -13.19 -1.94
C ARG A 49 -10.09 -13.31 -0.68
N TRP A 50 -10.25 -14.40 0.08
CA TRP A 50 -9.57 -14.62 1.36
C TRP A 50 -8.35 -15.55 1.26
N PHE A 51 -8.37 -16.52 0.34
CA PHE A 51 -7.33 -17.53 0.21
C PHE A 51 -6.78 -17.52 -1.23
N ASN A 52 -5.72 -16.74 -1.45
CA ASN A 52 -4.97 -16.78 -2.71
C ASN A 52 -3.86 -17.84 -2.63
N GLY A 53 -3.72 -18.68 -3.66
CA GLY A 53 -2.81 -19.83 -3.71
C GLY A 53 -1.30 -19.50 -3.67
N THR A 54 -0.94 -18.22 -3.59
CA THR A 54 0.38 -17.79 -3.16
C THR A 54 0.49 -18.03 -1.65
N ASN A 55 1.38 -18.94 -1.24
CA ASN A 55 1.77 -19.26 0.15
C ASN A 55 2.33 -18.07 0.97
N GLN A 56 1.90 -16.84 0.69
CA GLN A 56 2.09 -15.75 1.58
C GLN A 56 0.85 -15.75 2.46
N LYS A 57 1.06 -16.11 3.73
CA LYS A 57 0.31 -15.54 4.86
C LYS A 57 -0.31 -14.26 4.36
N SER A 58 -1.64 -14.12 4.39
CA SER A 58 -2.25 -12.80 4.28
C SER A 58 -1.35 -11.92 5.12
N ILE A 59 -0.56 -11.06 4.46
CA ILE A 59 0.39 -10.23 5.15
C ILE A 59 -0.58 -9.39 5.93
N GLN A 60 -0.82 -9.75 7.20
CA GLN A 60 -1.14 -8.74 8.17
C GLN A 60 -0.02 -7.75 7.89
N PRO A 61 -0.30 -6.57 7.32
CA PRO A 61 0.71 -5.53 7.40
C PRO A 61 1.11 -5.59 8.85
N SER A 62 2.41 -5.80 9.11
CA SER A 62 2.93 -5.66 10.47
C SER A 62 2.21 -4.44 11.01
N ILE A 63 1.43 -4.60 12.09
CA ILE A 63 0.69 -3.49 12.65
C ILE A 63 1.81 -2.57 13.18
N GLY A 64 2.37 -1.76 12.27
CA GLY A 64 3.21 -0.64 12.62
C GLY A 64 2.30 0.19 13.49
N ASN A 65 2.80 0.50 14.69
CA ASN A 65 2.07 1.22 15.71
C ASN A 65 1.20 2.28 15.05
N TRP A 66 -0.12 2.14 15.18
CA TRP A 66 -1.04 3.15 14.67
C TRP A 66 -0.82 4.43 15.48
N PRO A 67 -0.70 5.61 14.84
CA PRO A 67 -0.84 5.84 13.41
C PRO A 67 0.36 5.34 12.59
N PRO A 68 0.15 4.75 11.39
CA PRO A 68 1.24 4.34 10.52
C PRO A 68 2.21 5.51 10.40
N SER A 69 3.51 5.23 10.45
CA SER A 69 4.52 6.25 10.22
C SER A 69 4.15 6.95 8.91
N VAL A 70 3.71 8.20 9.04
CA VAL A 70 3.38 9.06 7.90
C VAL A 70 4.58 9.01 6.98
N ASN A 71 4.34 8.77 5.69
CA ASN A 71 5.39 8.65 4.70
C ASN A 71 6.41 9.77 4.93
N VAL A 72 7.67 9.39 5.16
CA VAL A 72 8.72 10.38 5.41
C VAL A 72 9.02 11.18 4.14
N CYS A 73 8.62 10.65 2.99
CA CYS A 73 8.75 11.28 1.70
C CYS A 73 7.60 12.24 1.38
N PRO A 74 7.85 13.19 0.45
CA PRO A 74 6.80 13.95 -0.23
C PRO A 74 5.70 13.05 -0.82
N ASP A 75 4.56 13.66 -1.12
CA ASP A 75 3.37 12.93 -1.53
C ASP A 75 3.67 12.06 -2.75
N PHE A 76 3.24 10.79 -2.68
CA PHE A 76 3.44 9.78 -3.72
C PHE A 76 4.88 9.36 -4.03
N LEU A 77 5.89 9.91 -3.33
CA LEU A 77 7.26 9.42 -3.41
C LEU A 77 7.47 8.22 -2.49
N SER A 78 8.38 7.34 -2.89
CA SER A 78 8.72 6.13 -2.14
C SER A 78 10.08 6.27 -1.47
N LEU A 79 10.18 5.77 -0.25
CA LEU A 79 11.45 5.70 0.47
C LEU A 79 12.33 4.61 -0.14
N TYR A 80 13.51 4.98 -0.61
CA TYR A 80 14.52 4.09 -1.16
C TYR A 80 15.77 4.12 -0.30
N LYS A 81 16.23 2.95 0.13
CA LYS A 81 17.43 2.80 0.95
C LYS A 81 18.56 2.25 0.09
N THR A 82 19.65 3.01 0.02
CA THR A 82 20.93 2.52 -0.53
C THR A 82 21.96 2.53 0.60
N GLU A 83 22.53 1.37 0.89
CA GLU A 83 23.48 1.19 1.99
C GLU A 83 22.91 1.71 3.32
N ASN A 84 23.41 2.86 3.80
CA ASN A 84 23.03 3.52 5.04
C ASN A 84 22.30 4.87 4.84
N THR A 85 21.90 5.21 3.62
CA THR A 85 21.22 6.48 3.33
C THR A 85 19.82 6.25 2.78
N TYR A 86 18.87 7.04 3.27
CA TYR A 86 17.49 7.07 2.80
C TYR A 86 17.28 8.22 1.82
N TYR A 87 16.70 7.89 0.68
CA TYR A 87 16.32 8.83 -0.37
C TYR A 87 14.83 8.72 -0.64
N CYS A 88 14.21 9.79 -1.14
CA CYS A 88 12.87 9.71 -1.71
C CYS A 88 12.98 9.68 -3.22
N VAL A 89 12.33 8.71 -3.85
CA VAL A 89 12.36 8.52 -5.30
C VAL A 89 10.94 8.47 -5.83
N ASP A 90 10.75 8.95 -7.06
CA ASP A 90 9.49 8.84 -7.77
C ASP A 90 9.50 7.56 -8.61
N THR A 91 8.63 6.60 -8.31
CA THR A 91 8.54 5.32 -9.07
C THR A 91 7.41 5.31 -10.08
N ILE A 92 6.54 6.33 -10.07
CA ILE A 92 5.30 6.35 -10.86
C ILE A 92 5.19 7.56 -11.81
N GLY A 93 5.99 8.60 -11.60
CA GLY A 93 6.02 9.80 -12.44
C GLY A 93 4.96 10.82 -12.06
N VAL A 94 4.93 11.23 -10.80
CA VAL A 94 3.97 12.24 -10.30
C VAL A 94 4.40 13.65 -10.66
N ALA A 95 5.71 13.90 -10.71
CA ALA A 95 6.19 15.23 -11.03
C ALA A 95 5.92 15.59 -12.50
N PRO A 96 5.56 16.85 -12.80
CA PRO A 96 5.30 17.27 -14.16
C PRO A 96 6.58 17.19 -15.00
N ASN A 97 6.43 16.92 -16.31
CA ASN A 97 7.55 16.95 -17.27
C ASN A 97 8.05 18.39 -17.49
N LYS A 98 8.78 18.93 -16.50
CA LYS A 98 9.38 20.26 -16.48
C LYS A 98 10.85 20.14 -16.12
N GLU A 99 11.64 21.10 -16.57
CA GLU A 99 13.06 21.20 -16.18
C GLU A 99 13.17 21.35 -14.66
N GLY A 100 14.05 20.57 -14.03
CA GLY A 100 14.23 20.53 -12.58
C GLY A 100 13.32 19.56 -11.82
N ALA A 101 12.24 19.06 -12.44
CA ALA A 101 11.35 18.08 -11.84
C ALA A 101 12.07 16.76 -11.55
N ILE A 102 11.64 16.07 -10.48
CA ILE A 102 12.11 14.71 -10.23
C ILE A 102 11.67 13.77 -11.36
N GLN A 103 12.56 12.90 -11.80
CA GLN A 103 12.29 11.93 -12.86
C GLN A 103 11.93 10.56 -12.28
N VAL A 104 11.23 9.76 -13.07
CA VAL A 104 10.92 8.37 -12.72
C VAL A 104 12.20 7.58 -12.51
N PHE A 105 12.34 7.02 -11.32
CA PHE A 105 13.41 6.12 -10.94
C PHE A 105 12.95 4.67 -11.06
N THR A 106 13.61 3.93 -11.94
CA THR A 106 13.47 2.48 -12.03
C THR A 106 14.59 1.85 -11.23
N ALA A 107 14.26 1.19 -10.12
CA ALA A 107 15.26 0.64 -9.23
C ALA A 107 16.06 -0.48 -9.91
N THR A 108 17.36 -0.24 -10.13
CA THR A 108 18.36 -1.28 -10.40
C THR A 108 19.02 -1.62 -9.08
N SER A 109 19.00 -2.90 -8.69
CA SER A 109 19.47 -3.36 -7.38
C SER A 109 20.85 -2.79 -7.01
N GLY A 110 20.91 -2.00 -5.93
CA GLY A 110 22.16 -1.47 -5.37
C GLY A 110 22.66 -0.14 -5.98
N ALA A 111 21.98 0.43 -6.97
CA ALA A 111 22.37 1.73 -7.52
C ALA A 111 21.93 2.87 -6.59
N THR A 112 22.84 3.81 -6.31
CA THR A 112 22.51 5.09 -5.69
C THR A 112 21.78 5.96 -6.71
N PRO A 113 20.58 6.49 -6.41
CA PRO A 113 19.86 7.33 -7.37
C PRO A 113 20.63 8.62 -7.65
N ASP A 114 20.77 8.99 -8.92
CA ASP A 114 21.30 10.30 -9.32
C ASP A 114 20.41 11.44 -8.80
N GLU A 115 20.94 12.67 -8.81
CA GLU A 115 20.26 13.86 -8.27
C GLU A 115 18.90 14.15 -8.93
N LYS A 116 18.76 13.80 -10.21
CA LYS A 116 17.50 13.92 -10.96
C LYS A 116 16.42 12.94 -10.50
N TYR A 117 16.79 11.84 -9.85
CA TYR A 117 15.88 10.77 -9.44
C TYR A 117 15.58 10.79 -7.94
N ARG A 118 16.23 11.69 -7.18
CA ARG A 118 16.08 11.75 -5.72
C ARG A 118 15.61 13.11 -5.23
N PHE A 119 14.89 13.04 -4.13
CA PHE A 119 14.59 14.12 -3.22
C PHE A 119 15.37 13.87 -1.91
N ASN A 120 16.10 14.88 -1.44
CA ASN A 120 17.03 14.77 -0.34
C ASN A 120 16.34 15.07 1.00
N LEU A 121 16.07 14.03 1.79
CA LEU A 121 15.49 14.17 3.13
C LEU A 121 16.50 14.60 4.20
N ASN A 122 17.79 14.34 3.97
CA ASN A 122 18.87 14.56 4.92
C ASN A 122 19.42 15.97 4.80
N VAL A 123 18.59 16.95 5.16
CA VAL A 123 19.07 18.28 5.48
C VAL A 123 19.63 18.21 6.89
N GLY A 124 20.92 18.51 7.08
CA GLY A 124 21.60 18.54 8.40
C GLY A 124 21.10 19.64 9.35
N THR A 125 19.87 20.07 9.18
CA THR A 125 19.19 21.13 9.92
C THR A 125 17.95 20.57 10.63
N THR A 126 17.50 21.26 11.67
CA THR A 126 16.32 20.89 12.46
C THR A 126 15.35 22.07 12.56
N GLY A 127 14.11 21.81 12.99
CA GLY A 127 13.10 22.85 13.19
C GLY A 127 12.70 23.60 11.93
N THR A 128 12.49 24.92 12.04
CA THR A 128 12.00 25.79 10.96
C THR A 128 12.95 25.88 9.78
N ASP A 129 14.26 25.80 10.02
CA ASP A 129 15.27 25.86 8.96
C ASP A 129 15.24 24.60 8.09
N ARG A 130 14.94 23.45 8.69
CA ARG A 130 14.70 22.20 7.96
C ARG A 130 13.48 22.32 7.07
N THR A 131 12.35 22.79 7.62
CA THR A 131 11.10 22.95 6.86
C THR A 131 11.29 23.89 5.67
N LYS A 132 12.05 24.98 5.84
CA LYS A 132 12.34 25.91 4.76
C LYS A 132 13.14 25.26 3.62
N VAL A 133 14.23 24.55 3.95
CA VAL A 133 15.05 23.88 2.93
C VAL A 133 14.27 22.79 2.21
N LEU A 134 13.47 22.00 2.94
CA LEU A 134 12.63 20.96 2.33
C LEU A 134 11.51 21.54 1.48
N CYS A 135 10.95 22.69 1.86
CA CYS A 135 9.99 23.41 1.03
C CYS A 135 10.64 23.90 -0.27
N ASP A 136 11.81 24.54 -0.18
CA ASP A 136 12.55 25.02 -1.34
C ASP A 136 12.90 23.86 -2.29
N GLU A 137 13.27 22.71 -1.74
CA GLU A 137 13.52 21.49 -2.52
C GLU A 137 12.24 20.92 -3.15
N ALA A 138 11.12 20.88 -2.43
CA ALA A 138 9.83 20.43 -2.96
C ALA A 138 9.37 21.31 -4.13
N LYS A 139 9.55 22.62 -4.00
CA LYS A 139 9.28 23.59 -5.05
C LYS A 139 10.19 23.36 -6.27
N LEU A 140 11.49 23.13 -6.06
CA LEU A 140 12.45 22.88 -7.12
C LEU A 140 12.17 21.57 -7.86
N LYS A 141 11.79 20.52 -7.13
CA LYS A 141 11.48 19.18 -7.69
C LYS A 141 10.05 19.05 -8.19
N HIS A 142 9.23 20.08 -8.06
CA HIS A 142 7.82 20.10 -8.46
C HIS A 142 6.96 18.99 -7.83
N VAL A 143 7.18 18.72 -6.55
CA VAL A 143 6.41 17.72 -5.77
C VAL A 143 5.68 18.41 -4.63
N THR A 144 4.51 17.91 -4.25
CA THR A 144 3.79 18.37 -3.05
C THR A 144 4.20 17.54 -1.85
N TRP A 145 4.10 18.13 -0.67
CA TRP A 145 4.29 17.43 0.58
C TRP A 145 3.39 18.04 1.66
N GLU A 146 2.39 17.27 2.07
CA GLU A 146 1.49 17.66 3.15
C GLU A 146 2.27 18.08 4.41
N GLY A 147 1.97 19.29 4.89
CA GLY A 147 2.64 19.91 6.03
C GLY A 147 3.93 20.69 5.70
N VAL A 148 4.50 20.59 4.50
CA VAL A 148 5.74 21.30 4.11
C VAL A 148 5.52 22.21 2.91
N TRP A 149 4.89 21.72 1.84
CA TRP A 149 4.64 22.48 0.61
C TRP A 149 3.36 21.98 -0.09
N ASP A 150 2.36 22.84 -0.19
CA ASP A 150 1.05 22.51 -0.77
C ASP A 150 0.94 22.75 -2.29
N GLY A 151 2.05 23.13 -2.94
CA GLY A 151 2.06 23.55 -4.35
C GLY A 151 1.96 25.07 -4.56
N SER A 152 1.70 25.84 -3.51
CA SER A 152 1.55 27.29 -3.54
C SER A 152 2.33 28.03 -2.44
N THR A 153 2.34 27.51 -1.21
CA THR A 153 2.95 28.12 -0.02
C THR A 153 3.72 27.11 0.81
N CYS A 154 4.83 27.56 1.40
CA CYS A 154 5.57 26.77 2.38
C CYS A 154 4.77 26.72 3.68
N MET A 155 4.49 25.52 4.16
CA MET A 155 3.77 25.29 5.41
C MET A 155 4.76 25.12 6.56
N GLY A 156 4.32 25.44 7.78
CA GLY A 156 5.15 25.42 9.00
C GLY A 156 5.19 24.07 9.71
N GLY A 157 4.93 22.96 9.01
CA GLY A 157 4.94 21.63 9.62
C GLY A 157 6.35 21.15 9.97
N SER A 158 6.40 20.11 10.79
CA SER A 158 7.64 19.44 11.20
C SER A 158 7.76 18.11 10.47
N PRO A 159 8.40 18.06 9.28
CA PRO A 159 8.54 16.82 8.54
C PRO A 159 9.36 15.80 9.32
N PRO A 160 8.92 14.53 9.36
CA PRO A 160 9.64 13.48 10.08
C PRO A 160 11.06 13.31 9.55
N ILE A 161 11.96 12.91 10.44
CA ILE A 161 13.35 12.58 10.11
C ILE A 161 13.40 11.06 9.94
N PRO A 162 13.96 10.52 8.84
CA PRO A 162 14.15 9.09 8.70
C PRO A 162 14.99 8.58 9.87
N SER A 163 14.49 7.59 10.61
CA SER A 163 15.31 6.90 11.60
C SER A 163 16.41 6.14 10.86
N THR A 164 17.67 6.44 11.20
CA THR A 164 18.88 5.76 10.71
C THR A 164 18.76 4.24 10.86
#